data_AF-A0AAV3EPV5-F1
#
_entry.id   AF-A0AAV3EPV5-F1
#
_cell.length_a   1.000
_cell.length_b   1.000
_cell.length_c   1.000
_cell.angle_alpha   90.00
_cell.angle_beta   90.00
_cell.angle_gamma   90.00
#
_symmetry.space_group_name_H-M   'P 1'
#
loop_
_entity.id
_entity.type
_entity.pdbx_description
1 polymer ?
#
loop_
_entity_poly.entity_id
_entity_poly.type
_entity_poly.pdbx_seq_one_letter_code
_entity_poly.pdbx_strand_id
1 'polypeptide(L)'
;MNQKLKTFNVKDFENGTSTSHSSEEAHYFKRMIAEGIEKELNEIETDGVKDTIHAIKGISSYAGLNRMHEVCMRLEHYHQVMRFKLVKEILHREYQTVVNDEQFLA
;
A
#
# COMPACT_ATOMS: atom_id res chain seq x y z
N MET A 1 -23.38 -6.30 4.60
CA MET A 1 -22.93 -5.67 3.34
C MET A 1 -21.41 -5.67 3.33
N ASN A 2 -20.77 -6.51 2.52
CA ASN A 2 -19.32 -6.38 2.28
C ASN A 2 -19.13 -5.27 1.25
N GLN A 3 -18.99 -4.02 1.70
CA GLN A 3 -18.47 -2.97 0.81
C GLN A 3 -17.06 -3.37 0.40
N LYS A 4 -16.80 -3.52 -0.89
CA LYS A 4 -15.44 -3.67 -1.40
C LYS A 4 -14.64 -2.43 -0.99
N LEU A 5 -13.54 -2.63 -0.27
CA LEU A 5 -12.60 -1.55 0.02
C LEU A 5 -12.06 -0.99 -1.30
N LYS A 6 -12.00 0.34 -1.39
CA LYS A 6 -11.39 1.03 -2.54
C LYS A 6 -9.88 0.80 -2.53
N THR A 7 -9.28 0.67 -3.72
CA THR A 7 -7.82 0.64 -3.88
C THR A 7 -7.23 1.97 -3.43
N PHE A 8 -7.79 3.09 -3.93
CA PHE A 8 -7.41 4.45 -3.57
C PHE A 8 -8.63 5.23 -3.08
N ASN A 9 -8.48 5.96 -1.98
CA ASN A 9 -9.47 6.90 -1.45
C ASN A 9 -8.89 8.30 -1.42
N VAL A 10 -9.35 9.14 -2.35
CA VAL A 10 -8.99 10.56 -2.47
C VAL A 10 -9.08 11.29 -1.13
N LYS A 11 -10.19 11.14 -0.40
CA LYS A 11 -10.39 11.87 0.85
C LYS A 11 -9.36 11.48 1.91
N ASP A 12 -9.05 10.19 2.02
CA ASP A 12 -8.08 9.70 3.00
C ASP A 12 -6.66 10.11 2.60
N PHE A 13 -6.34 10.12 1.31
CA PHE A 13 -5.08 10.64 0.78
C PHE A 13 -4.91 12.14 1.05
N GLU A 14 -5.92 12.95 0.76
CA GLU A 14 -5.87 14.40 0.98
C GLU A 14 -5.73 14.72 2.46
N ASN A 15 -6.42 13.98 3.33
CA ASN A 15 -6.25 14.12 4.78
C ASN A 15 -4.85 13.68 5.26
N GLY A 16 -4.33 12.58 4.72
CA GLY A 16 -3.04 12.01 5.14
C GLY A 16 -1.83 12.79 4.64
N THR A 17 -1.95 13.45 3.48
CA THR A 17 -0.87 14.24 2.87
C THR A 17 -1.05 15.75 3.05
N SER A 18 -2.23 16.20 3.46
CA SER A 18 -2.60 17.63 3.49
C SER A 18 -2.48 18.32 2.12
N THR A 19 -2.63 17.56 1.03
CA THR A 19 -2.63 18.09 -0.35
C THR A 19 -3.99 17.88 -1.00
N SER A 20 -4.27 18.64 -2.07
CA SER A 20 -5.42 18.34 -2.92
C SER A 20 -5.01 17.34 -4.00
N HIS A 21 -5.81 16.30 -4.22
CA HIS A 21 -5.52 15.18 -5.10
C HIS A 21 -5.14 15.58 -6.54
N SER A 22 -5.67 16.70 -7.04
CA SER A 22 -5.38 17.23 -8.39
C SER A 22 -4.22 18.23 -8.44
N SER A 23 -3.49 18.43 -7.34
CA SER A 23 -2.34 19.34 -7.31
C SER A 23 -1.07 18.66 -7.83
N GLU A 24 -0.11 19.44 -8.33
CA GLU A 24 1.21 18.94 -8.72
C GLU A 24 1.93 18.25 -7.55
N GLU A 25 1.77 18.78 -6.33
CA GLU A 25 2.32 18.20 -5.10
C GLU A 25 1.73 16.81 -4.82
N ALA A 26 0.43 16.62 -5.03
CA ALA A 26 -0.18 15.30 -4.90
C ALA A 26 0.40 14.29 -5.89
N HIS A 27 0.65 14.68 -7.14
CA HIS A 27 1.33 13.81 -8.12
C HIS A 27 2.76 13.46 -7.68
N TYR A 28 3.47 14.38 -7.06
CA TYR A 28 4.78 14.09 -6.48
C TYR A 28 4.67 13.09 -5.32
N PHE A 29 3.73 13.27 -4.39
CA PHE A 29 3.51 12.32 -3.29
C PHE A 29 3.10 10.93 -3.77
N LYS A 30 2.20 10.83 -4.76
CA LYS A 30 1.80 9.55 -5.35
C LYS A 30 3.00 8.78 -5.91
N ARG A 31 3.92 9.47 -6.60
CA ARG A 31 5.18 8.88 -7.07
C ARG A 31 6.05 8.40 -5.93
N MET A 32 6.29 9.24 -4.92
CA MET A 32 7.07 8.86 -3.74
C MET A 32 6.48 7.65 -3.00
N ILE A 33 5.15 7.59 -2.89
CA ILE A 33 4.43 6.47 -2.27
C ILE A 33 4.66 5.18 -3.06
N ALA A 34 4.50 5.23 -4.39
CA ALA A 34 4.70 4.06 -5.24
C ALA A 34 6.15 3.55 -5.18
N GLU A 35 7.13 4.46 -5.27
CA GLU A 35 8.56 4.15 -5.16
C GLU A 35 8.92 3.60 -3.77
N GLY A 36 8.34 4.18 -2.71
CA GLY A 36 8.54 3.72 -1.33
C GLY A 36 8.05 2.29 -1.13
N ILE A 37 6.85 1.97 -1.62
CA ILE A 37 6.31 0.60 -1.54
C ILE A 37 7.16 -0.36 -2.40
N GLU A 38 7.53 0.03 -3.62
CA GLU A 38 8.34 -0.80 -4.50
C GLU A 38 9.69 -1.16 -3.86
N LYS A 39 10.35 -0.19 -3.23
CA LYS A 39 11.60 -0.39 -2.51
C LYS A 39 11.46 -1.45 -1.42
N GLU A 40 10.45 -1.29 -0.55
CA GLU A 40 10.15 -2.24 0.53
C GLU A 40 9.91 -3.67 0.00
N LEU A 41 9.26 -3.81 -1.17
CA LEU A 41 9.01 -5.11 -1.79
C LEU A 41 10.25 -5.75 -2.42
N ASN A 42 11.15 -4.94 -2.97
CA ASN A 42 12.38 -5.42 -3.59
C ASN A 42 13.40 -5.90 -2.55
N GLU A 43 13.41 -5.26 -1.38
CA GLU A 43 14.31 -5.55 -0.27
C GLU A 43 13.77 -6.61 0.72
N ILE A 44 12.57 -7.16 0.47
CA ILE A 44 11.93 -8.10 1.40
C ILE A 44 12.70 -9.43 1.54
N GLU A 45 13.12 -9.72 2.77
CA GLU A 45 13.74 -10.98 3.19
C GLU A 45 12.83 -11.76 4.17
N THR A 46 13.07 -13.06 4.32
CA THR A 46 12.26 -13.93 5.20
C THR A 46 12.25 -13.41 6.64
N ASP A 47 13.41 -12.99 7.16
CA ASP A 47 13.56 -12.53 8.55
C ASP A 47 13.04 -11.10 8.76
N GLY A 48 12.94 -10.30 7.69
CA GLY A 48 12.45 -8.92 7.70
C GLY A 48 10.98 -8.75 7.28
N VAL A 49 10.28 -9.84 6.95
CA VAL A 49 8.93 -9.80 6.34
C VAL A 49 7.92 -9.00 7.19
N LYS A 50 8.00 -9.10 8.52
CA LYS A 50 7.09 -8.39 9.44
C LYS A 50 7.30 -6.87 9.35
N ASP A 51 8.55 -6.44 9.30
CA ASP A 51 8.90 -5.02 9.27
C ASP A 51 8.51 -4.40 7.92
N THR A 52 8.74 -5.13 6.82
CA THR A 52 8.24 -4.74 5.49
C THR A 52 6.72 -4.60 5.47
N ILE A 53 5.98 -5.57 6.01
CA ILE A 53 4.51 -5.48 6.11
C ILE A 53 4.10 -4.26 6.94
N HIS A 54 4.78 -4.00 8.05
CA HIS A 54 4.49 -2.86 8.92
C HIS A 54 4.76 -1.51 8.23
N ALA A 55 5.88 -1.39 7.52
CA ALA A 55 6.24 -0.21 6.75
C ALA A 55 5.21 0.08 5.66
N ILE A 56 4.86 -0.93 4.84
CA ILE A 56 3.86 -0.80 3.77
C ILE A 56 2.48 -0.46 4.35
N LYS A 57 2.10 -1.06 5.48
CA LYS A 57 0.85 -0.72 6.20
C LYS A 57 0.81 0.77 6.57
N GLY A 58 1.91 1.30 7.10
CA GLY A 58 2.07 2.71 7.46
C GLY A 58 1.91 3.62 6.25
N ILE A 59 2.70 3.39 5.19
CA ILE A 59 2.61 4.13 3.93
C ILE A 59 1.18 4.11 3.39
N SER A 60 0.56 2.93 3.33
CA SER A 60 -0.78 2.74 2.78
C SER A 60 -1.87 3.48 3.57
N SER A 61 -1.69 3.62 4.89
CA SER A 61 -2.65 4.34 5.75
C SER A 61 -2.70 5.82 5.43
N TYR A 62 -1.54 6.47 5.30
CA TYR A 62 -1.45 7.90 5.00
C TYR A 62 -1.74 8.19 3.52
N ALA A 63 -1.46 7.24 2.64
CA ALA A 63 -1.67 7.36 1.19
C ALA A 63 -3.13 7.13 0.74
N GLY A 64 -4.05 6.82 1.65
CA GLY A 64 -5.42 6.45 1.28
C GLY A 64 -5.51 5.15 0.47
N LEU A 65 -4.54 4.24 0.61
CA LEU A 65 -4.49 2.95 -0.07
C LEU A 65 -5.23 1.87 0.75
N ASN A 66 -6.53 2.09 0.97
CA ASN A 66 -7.31 1.41 2.02
C ASN A 66 -7.30 -0.12 1.87
N ARG A 67 -7.38 -0.64 0.64
CA ARG A 67 -7.30 -2.09 0.39
C ARG A 67 -5.92 -2.65 0.75
N MET A 68 -4.84 -1.98 0.34
CA MET A 68 -3.47 -2.41 0.65
C MET A 68 -3.20 -2.34 2.15
N HIS A 69 -3.68 -1.29 2.82
CA HIS A 69 -3.61 -1.17 4.27
C HIS A 69 -4.28 -2.35 4.99
N GLU A 70 -5.51 -2.71 4.60
CA GLU A 70 -6.24 -3.86 5.16
C GLU A 70 -5.48 -5.18 4.92
N VAL A 71 -4.95 -5.38 3.72
CA VAL A 71 -4.16 -6.59 3.40
C VAL A 71 -2.92 -6.65 4.29
N CYS A 72 -2.22 -5.54 4.49
CA CYS A 72 -1.04 -5.50 5.36
C CYS A 72 -1.42 -5.77 6.83
N MET A 73 -2.55 -5.23 7.33
CA MET A 73 -3.03 -5.57 8.69
C MET A 73 -3.25 -7.08 8.85
N ARG A 74 -3.86 -7.73 7.86
CA ARG A 74 -4.10 -9.18 7.89
C ARG A 74 -2.78 -9.96 7.81
N LEU A 75 -1.87 -9.55 6.94
CA LEU A 75 -0.57 -10.20 6.82
C LEU A 75 0.26 -10.03 8.09
N GLU A 76 0.21 -8.89 8.77
CA GLU A 76 0.92 -8.68 10.04
C GLU A 76 0.46 -9.70 11.11
N HIS A 77 -0.83 -10.05 11.10
CA HIS A 77 -1.39 -11.06 12.00
C HIS A 77 -1.09 -12.51 11.58
N TYR A 78 -1.07 -12.82 10.28
CA TYR A 78 -1.01 -14.20 9.78
C TYR A 78 0.33 -14.62 9.13
N HIS A 79 1.28 -13.71 8.90
CA HIS A 79 2.51 -14.01 8.16
C HIS A 79 3.29 -15.20 8.72
N GLN A 80 3.30 -15.39 10.04
CA GLN A 80 4.04 -16.46 10.73
C GLN A 80 3.58 -17.87 10.35
N VAL A 81 2.31 -18.02 9.92
CA VAL A 81 1.74 -19.31 9.52
C VAL A 81 1.60 -19.45 8.00
N MET A 82 2.07 -18.45 7.25
CA MET A 82 2.03 -18.43 5.78
C MET A 82 3.41 -18.73 5.19
N ARG A 83 3.42 -19.33 4.00
CA ARG A 83 4.68 -19.49 3.25
C ARG A 83 5.16 -18.10 2.82
N PHE A 84 6.43 -17.77 3.07
CA PHE A 84 7.03 -16.49 2.68
C PHE A 84 6.75 -16.11 1.22
N LYS A 85 6.89 -17.06 0.29
CA LYS A 85 6.56 -16.87 -1.13
C LYS A 85 5.12 -16.35 -1.35
N LEU A 86 4.15 -16.87 -0.62
CA LEU A 86 2.75 -16.46 -0.73
C LEU A 86 2.55 -15.03 -0.19
N VAL A 87 3.21 -14.67 0.92
CA VAL A 87 3.17 -13.31 1.46
C VAL A 87 3.70 -12.32 0.43
N LYS A 88 4.86 -12.62 -0.17
CA LYS A 88 5.48 -11.80 -1.21
C LYS A 88 4.58 -11.65 -2.45
N GLU A 89 3.98 -12.75 -2.91
CA GLU A 89 3.03 -12.73 -4.05
C GLU A 89 1.79 -11.86 -3.78
N ILE A 90 1.24 -11.92 -2.56
CA ILE A 90 0.09 -11.09 -2.17
C ILE A 90 0.48 -9.61 -2.18
N LEU A 91 1.60 -9.25 -1.54
CA LEU A 91 2.05 -7.87 -1.47
C LEU A 91 2.34 -7.28 -2.86
N HIS A 92 3.03 -8.03 -3.74
CA HIS A 92 3.25 -7.59 -5.13
C HIS A 92 1.94 -7.42 -5.89
N ARG A 93 0.94 -8.29 -5.68
CA ARG A 93 -0.36 -8.15 -6.35
C ARG A 93 -1.10 -6.90 -5.89
N GLU A 94 -1.05 -6.57 -4.60
CA GLU A 94 -1.66 -5.34 -4.09
C GLU A 94 -0.93 -4.11 -4.66
N TYR A 95 0.41 -4.11 -4.68
CA TYR A 95 1.18 -3.05 -5.32
C TYR A 95 0.81 -2.87 -6.79
N GLN A 96 0.72 -3.95 -7.57
CA GLN A 96 0.26 -3.89 -8.95
C GLN A 96 -1.18 -3.39 -9.09
N THR A 97 -2.05 -3.62 -8.10
CA THR A 97 -3.39 -2.99 -8.11
C THR A 97 -3.27 -1.47 -7.95
N VAL A 98 -2.40 -0.99 -7.06
CA VAL A 98 -2.19 0.45 -6.81
C VAL A 98 -1.62 1.16 -8.02
N VAL A 99 -0.53 0.65 -8.61
CA VAL A 99 0.14 1.33 -9.74
C VAL A 99 -0.62 1.22 -11.07
N ASN A 100 -1.68 0.42 -11.12
CA ASN A 100 -2.60 0.35 -12.26
C ASN A 100 -3.97 1.00 -11.96
N ASP A 101 -4.14 1.65 -10.80
CA ASP A 101 -5.37 2.36 -10.46
C ASP A 101 -5.37 3.75 -11.11
N GLU A 102 -6.28 3.95 -12.06
CA GLU A 102 -6.39 5.21 -12.81
C GLU A 102 -6.64 6.41 -11.89
N GLN A 103 -7.36 6.23 -10.78
CA GLN A 103 -7.63 7.33 -9.85
C GLN A 103 -6.40 7.65 -9.00
N PHE A 104 -5.54 6.69 -8.71
CA PHE A 104 -4.27 6.95 -8.04
C PHE A 104 -3.29 7.70 -8.96
N LEU A 105 -3.29 7.38 -10.26
CA LEU A 105 -2.37 7.99 -11.24
C LEU A 105 -2.84 9.34 -11.79
N ALA A 106 -4.16 9.55 -11.88
CA ALA A 106 -4.79 10.79 -12.32
C ALA A 106 -4.53 11.95 -11.37
#